data_AF-A0A5N6UTB4-F1
#
_entry.id   AF-A0A5N6UTB4-F1
#
_cell.length_a   1.000
_cell.length_b   1.000
_cell.length_c   1.000
_cell.angle_alpha   90.00
_cell.angle_beta   90.00
_cell.angle_gamma   90.00
#
_symmetry.space_group_name_H-M   'P 1'
#
loop_
_entity.id
_entity.type
_entity.pdbx_description
1 polymer ?
#
loop_
_entity_poly.entity_id
_entity_poly.type
_entity_poly.pdbx_seq_one_letter_code
_entity_poly.pdbx_strand_id
1 'polypeptide(L)'
;MSFSLPETFSKLPRYPLLYPSPSPIHPLPVLTRNLNRNLNAAPAVSLFAKREDHSSPLACAGNKYRKLEYIVPDILANSNLHVLGARSEAKATTTLVTEGAIQSNHTVQVASVARRLGLEAIVILHKATGGGLAASSDKNAFLRTGNVQIARLLGAEVRMLDDSSTVDDGDPITPILEELRAQGKVPYWIPSGASLHPLGGLGYARCAFEIAAQEKEQLGENSRFDYIFVACGSGSTVGGLIAGFKLLQKIEAQTQQDGNAERVISRKVIGILNSPTKPREYHEGRVLSFARRAAHLIGLDPERDVTPEDVHLDDRFAGTAYGALDPTSKEILALIAQEEGVIVDPVYTVKVMRGVMHWVQEGELTRDWSRRLGTSPSQNRVNALFIHTGGQSALSAYADIE
;
A
#
# COMPACT_ATOMS: atom_id res chain seq x y z
N MET A 1 14.52 -4.51 16.59
CA MET A 1 14.93 -3.13 16.27
C MET A 1 13.91 -2.17 16.85
N SER A 2 14.34 -1.25 17.70
CA SER A 2 13.51 -0.12 18.15
C SER A 2 13.85 1.12 17.31
N PHE A 3 12.82 1.88 16.93
CA PHE A 3 12.97 3.22 16.38
C PHE A 3 12.08 4.16 17.17
N SER A 4 12.54 5.39 17.37
CA SER A 4 11.74 6.43 18.00
C SER A 4 10.97 7.21 16.93
N LEU A 5 9.74 7.58 17.28
CA LEU A 5 8.99 8.58 16.52
C LEU A 5 9.09 9.92 17.26
N PRO A 6 9.05 11.06 16.56
CA PRO A 6 8.88 12.37 17.18
C PRO A 6 7.62 12.42 18.03
N GLU A 7 7.63 13.25 19.07
CA GLU A 7 6.58 13.31 20.10
C GLU A 7 5.17 13.47 19.52
N THR A 8 4.99 14.39 18.57
CA THR A 8 3.71 14.61 17.88
C THR A 8 3.20 13.33 17.21
N PHE A 9 4.08 12.60 16.55
CA PHE A 9 3.72 11.38 15.83
C PHE A 9 3.52 10.18 16.79
N SER A 10 4.35 10.07 17.85
CA SER A 10 4.27 8.96 18.80
C SER A 10 2.98 8.96 19.64
N LYS A 11 2.36 10.13 19.83
CA LYS A 11 1.12 10.29 20.60
C LYS A 11 -0.15 9.89 19.84
N LEU A 12 -0.09 9.73 18.52
CA LEU A 12 -1.25 9.34 17.73
C LEU A 12 -1.70 7.92 18.13
N PRO A 13 -2.99 7.72 18.49
CA PRO A 13 -3.51 6.41 18.87
C PRO A 13 -3.26 5.36 17.79
N ARG A 14 -2.83 4.18 18.21
CA ARG A 14 -2.54 3.05 17.32
C ARG A 14 -2.94 1.74 17.99
N TYR A 15 -3.66 0.91 17.25
CA TYR A 15 -3.99 -0.45 17.63
C TYR A 15 -3.05 -1.43 16.92
N PRO A 16 -2.34 -2.32 17.62
CA PRO A 16 -1.41 -3.25 16.99
C PRO A 16 -2.16 -4.36 16.21
N LEU A 17 -1.96 -4.40 14.89
CA LEU A 17 -2.44 -5.44 13.97
C LEU A 17 -1.29 -6.20 13.32
N LEU A 18 -0.07 -5.66 13.33
CA LEU A 18 1.12 -6.30 12.81
C LEU A 18 1.81 -7.20 13.84
N TYR A 19 2.76 -8.02 13.40
CA TYR A 19 3.71 -8.65 14.31
C TYR A 19 4.50 -7.60 15.11
N PRO A 20 4.98 -7.93 16.32
CA PRO A 20 5.79 -7.00 17.13
C PRO A 20 7.09 -6.57 16.45
N SER A 21 7.66 -7.43 15.60
CA SER A 21 8.82 -7.12 14.78
C SER A 21 8.42 -6.38 13.49
N PRO A 22 9.21 -5.40 13.03
CA PRO A 22 9.11 -4.85 11.68
C PRO A 22 8.93 -5.92 10.60
N SER A 23 8.11 -5.62 9.59
CA SER A 23 8.02 -6.46 8.40
C SER A 23 9.43 -6.63 7.77
N PRO A 24 9.84 -7.85 7.41
CA PRO A 24 11.20 -8.11 6.95
C PRO A 24 11.58 -7.30 5.70
N ILE A 25 12.86 -6.96 5.59
CA ILE A 25 13.49 -6.54 4.33
C ILE A 25 14.52 -7.62 3.99
N HIS A 26 14.57 -8.05 2.73
CA HIS A 26 15.59 -8.97 2.25
C HIS A 26 16.02 -8.63 0.82
N PRO A 27 17.24 -8.97 0.41
CA PRO A 27 17.68 -8.78 -0.97
C PRO A 27 16.93 -9.69 -1.95
N LEU A 28 16.89 -9.29 -3.22
CA LEU A 28 16.45 -10.11 -4.37
C LEU A 28 17.69 -10.46 -5.22
N PRO A 29 18.51 -11.45 -4.81
CA PRO A 29 19.86 -11.64 -5.34
C PRO A 29 19.91 -12.13 -6.78
N VAL A 30 18.96 -12.95 -7.23
CA VAL A 30 18.98 -13.54 -8.59
C VAL A 30 18.58 -12.47 -9.59
N LEU A 31 17.47 -11.78 -9.33
CA LEU A 31 16.98 -10.67 -10.12
C LEU A 31 17.99 -9.52 -10.14
N THR A 32 18.58 -9.18 -8.99
CA THR A 32 19.66 -8.18 -8.92
C THR A 32 20.81 -8.56 -9.85
N ARG A 33 21.28 -9.81 -9.81
CA ARG A 33 22.38 -10.27 -10.68
C ARG A 33 21.99 -10.18 -12.16
N ASN A 34 20.80 -10.63 -12.52
CA ASN A 34 20.31 -10.64 -13.89
C ASN A 34 20.17 -9.23 -14.46
N LEU A 35 19.61 -8.29 -13.70
CA LEU A 35 19.45 -6.91 -14.14
C LEU A 35 20.81 -6.21 -14.33
N ASN A 36 21.79 -6.48 -13.46
CA ASN A 36 23.12 -5.87 -13.59
C ASN A 36 23.97 -6.46 -14.73
N ARG A 37 23.71 -7.69 -15.19
CA ARG A 37 24.45 -8.27 -16.34
C ARG A 37 24.28 -7.46 -17.61
N ASN A 38 23.11 -6.83 -17.77
CA ASN A 38 22.76 -6.05 -18.95
C ASN A 38 23.11 -4.57 -18.81
N LEU A 39 23.62 -4.13 -17.65
CA LEU A 39 24.06 -2.76 -17.44
C LEU A 39 25.50 -2.61 -17.93
N ASN A 40 25.67 -1.95 -19.08
CA ASN A 40 26.98 -1.63 -19.65
C ASN A 40 27.72 -0.49 -18.90
N ALA A 41 27.14 0.08 -17.84
CA ALA A 41 27.73 1.18 -17.09
C ALA A 41 27.37 1.15 -15.59
N ALA A 42 28.30 1.62 -14.76
CA ALA A 42 28.10 1.88 -13.33
C ALA A 42 27.18 3.09 -13.08
N PRO A 43 26.64 3.26 -11.86
CA PRO A 43 26.63 2.34 -10.71
C PRO A 43 25.82 1.04 -10.90
N ALA A 44 26.18 0.01 -10.13
CA ALA A 44 25.38 -1.20 -10.01
C ALA A 44 24.10 -0.95 -9.20
N VAL A 45 23.04 -1.70 -9.46
CA VAL A 45 21.79 -1.63 -8.69
C VAL A 45 21.72 -2.78 -7.70
N SER A 46 21.20 -2.55 -6.49
CA SER A 46 20.82 -3.61 -5.56
C SER A 46 19.33 -3.53 -5.24
N LEU A 47 18.61 -4.62 -5.48
CA LEU A 47 17.18 -4.71 -5.25
C LEU A 47 16.88 -5.46 -3.95
N PHE A 48 15.93 -4.91 -3.20
CA PHE A 48 15.42 -5.47 -1.95
C PHE A 48 13.90 -5.48 -1.96
N ALA A 49 13.29 -6.38 -1.19
CA ALA A 49 11.86 -6.42 -0.97
C ALA A 49 11.53 -6.17 0.51
N LYS A 50 10.65 -5.20 0.79
CA LYS A 50 9.97 -5.06 2.09
C LYS A 50 8.68 -5.87 2.11
N ARG A 51 8.62 -6.87 2.99
CA ARG A 51 7.60 -7.91 3.02
C ARG A 51 6.37 -7.53 3.82
N GLU A 52 5.66 -6.52 3.34
CA GLU A 52 4.38 -6.10 3.92
C GLU A 52 3.31 -7.19 3.82
N ASP A 53 3.46 -8.10 2.85
CA ASP A 53 2.68 -9.32 2.68
C ASP A 53 2.84 -10.33 3.83
N HIS A 54 3.90 -10.21 4.64
CA HIS A 54 4.14 -11.03 5.83
C HIS A 54 4.09 -10.21 7.13
N SER A 55 3.46 -9.02 7.10
CA SER A 55 3.54 -8.07 8.21
C SER A 55 2.61 -8.40 9.39
N SER A 56 1.61 -9.26 9.21
CA SER A 56 0.54 -9.47 10.20
C SER A 56 0.20 -10.96 10.34
N PRO A 57 -0.21 -11.41 11.55
CA PRO A 57 -0.77 -12.75 11.74
C PRO A 57 -2.21 -12.89 11.18
N LEU A 58 -2.81 -11.81 10.69
CA LEU A 58 -4.17 -11.79 10.19
C LEU A 58 -4.25 -12.22 8.72
N ALA A 59 -5.46 -12.59 8.28
CA ALA A 59 -5.68 -13.21 6.98
C ALA A 59 -5.20 -12.33 5.81
N CYS A 60 -4.43 -12.92 4.89
CA CYS A 60 -3.94 -12.24 3.68
C CYS A 60 -3.23 -10.92 4.01
N ALA A 61 -2.20 -11.01 4.86
CA ALA A 61 -1.37 -9.88 5.25
C ALA A 61 -0.91 -9.04 4.05
N GLY A 62 -0.80 -7.74 4.29
CA GLY A 62 -0.51 -6.75 3.26
C GLY A 62 -0.70 -5.33 3.77
N ASN A 63 -0.62 -4.38 2.86
CA ASN A 63 -0.49 -2.96 3.20
C ASN A 63 -1.66 -2.33 3.97
N LYS A 64 -2.88 -2.89 3.94
CA LYS A 64 -4.03 -2.22 4.55
C LYS A 64 -4.01 -2.35 6.06
N TYR A 65 -3.41 -3.39 6.64
CA TYR A 65 -3.27 -3.52 8.10
C TYR A 65 -2.53 -2.33 8.71
N ARG A 66 -1.44 -1.84 8.09
CA ARG A 66 -0.76 -0.60 8.55
C ARG A 66 -1.68 0.60 8.63
N LYS A 67 -2.55 0.77 7.63
CA LYS A 67 -3.54 1.86 7.62
C LYS A 67 -4.56 1.65 8.74
N LEU A 68 -5.06 0.42 8.85
CA LEU A 68 -6.07 0.04 9.83
C LEU A 68 -5.57 0.15 11.27
N GLU A 69 -4.27 -0.02 11.56
CA GLU A 69 -3.72 0.20 12.91
C GLU A 69 -4.05 1.59 13.47
N TYR A 70 -4.12 2.62 12.62
CA TYR A 70 -4.48 3.98 13.01
C TYR A 70 -5.98 4.29 12.90
N ILE A 71 -6.73 3.49 12.16
CA ILE A 71 -8.19 3.67 12.00
C ILE A 71 -8.95 2.92 13.10
N VAL A 72 -8.43 1.80 13.59
CA VAL A 72 -9.08 1.01 14.65
C VAL A 72 -9.37 1.83 15.91
N PRO A 73 -8.48 2.70 16.43
CA PRO A 73 -8.83 3.56 17.55
C PRO A 73 -10.07 4.43 17.30
N ASP A 74 -10.23 4.94 16.07
CA ASP A 74 -11.41 5.72 15.68
C ASP A 74 -12.66 4.83 15.55
N ILE A 75 -12.53 3.62 15.00
CA ILE A 75 -13.60 2.60 15.01
C ILE A 75 -14.07 2.34 16.44
N LEU A 76 -13.12 2.11 17.36
CA LEU A 76 -13.43 1.77 18.75
C LEU A 76 -14.09 2.93 19.47
N ALA A 77 -13.61 4.16 19.26
CA ALA A 77 -14.21 5.37 19.85
C ALA A 77 -15.64 5.62 19.36
N ASN A 78 -15.94 5.26 18.12
CA ASN A 78 -17.29 5.36 17.53
C ASN A 78 -18.14 4.08 17.73
N SER A 79 -17.59 3.06 18.38
CA SER A 79 -18.29 1.80 18.65
C SER A 79 -18.84 1.75 20.07
N ASN A 80 -19.97 1.06 20.26
CA ASN A 80 -20.55 0.81 21.58
C ASN A 80 -19.86 -0.36 22.32
N LEU A 81 -18.56 -0.57 22.12
CA LEU A 81 -17.82 -1.67 22.74
C LEU A 81 -17.53 -1.36 24.21
N HIS A 82 -18.25 -2.02 25.13
CA HIS A 82 -17.76 -2.22 26.49
C HIS A 82 -17.37 -3.68 26.72
N VAL A 83 -16.09 -3.86 27.02
CA VAL A 83 -15.45 -4.92 27.82
C VAL A 83 -15.84 -6.36 27.46
N LEU A 84 -14.89 -7.08 26.88
CA LEU A 84 -14.83 -8.55 26.85
C LEU A 84 -15.26 -9.12 28.22
N GLY A 85 -16.51 -9.54 28.36
CA GLY A 85 -17.01 -10.17 29.59
C GLY A 85 -18.44 -9.84 30.03
N ALA A 86 -19.06 -8.75 29.56
CA ALA A 86 -20.43 -8.40 29.96
C ALA A 86 -21.46 -8.85 28.90
N ARG A 87 -22.12 -9.98 29.14
CA ARG A 87 -23.36 -10.34 28.44
C ARG A 87 -24.47 -9.41 28.91
N SER A 88 -24.79 -8.38 28.12
CA SER A 88 -25.94 -7.50 28.35
C SER A 88 -26.78 -7.41 27.08
N GLU A 89 -28.09 -7.41 27.30
CA GLU A 89 -29.18 -7.56 26.33
C GLU A 89 -29.15 -6.50 25.22
N ALA A 90 -29.31 -6.97 23.97
CA ALA A 90 -29.60 -6.24 22.73
C ALA A 90 -29.05 -4.80 22.61
N LYS A 91 -27.72 -4.62 22.61
CA LYS A 91 -27.09 -3.37 22.17
C LYS A 91 -26.68 -3.43 20.70
N ALA A 92 -26.85 -2.30 20.01
CA ALA A 92 -26.58 -2.11 18.58
C ALA A 92 -25.17 -2.59 18.19
N THR A 93 -25.10 -3.53 17.23
CA THR A 93 -23.83 -4.09 16.74
C THR A 93 -23.13 -3.11 15.81
N THR A 94 -21.88 -2.76 16.13
CA THR A 94 -21.04 -2.00 15.19
C THR A 94 -20.67 -2.87 13.99
N THR A 95 -20.90 -2.33 12.79
CA THR A 95 -20.68 -3.03 11.52
C THR A 95 -19.70 -2.26 10.66
N LEU A 96 -18.55 -2.85 10.33
CA LEU A 96 -17.61 -2.25 9.39
C LEU A 96 -18.15 -2.40 7.97
N VAL A 97 -18.35 -1.28 7.29
CA VAL A 97 -18.82 -1.26 5.90
C VAL A 97 -17.69 -0.77 5.03
N THR A 98 -17.37 -1.50 3.96
CA THR A 98 -16.33 -1.12 3.01
C THR A 98 -16.65 -1.60 1.60
N GLU A 99 -15.87 -1.14 0.62
CA GLU A 99 -16.08 -1.47 -0.78
C GLU A 99 -14.79 -1.79 -1.53
N GLY A 100 -14.93 -2.38 -2.72
CA GLY A 100 -13.88 -2.47 -3.72
C GLY A 100 -14.30 -3.22 -4.96
N ALA A 101 -13.34 -3.46 -5.86
CA ALA A 101 -13.54 -4.46 -6.91
C ALA A 101 -13.65 -5.87 -6.31
N ILE A 102 -14.16 -6.80 -7.11
CA ILE A 102 -14.42 -8.19 -6.71
C ILE A 102 -13.24 -8.83 -5.95
N GLN A 103 -12.02 -8.67 -6.46
CA GLN A 103 -10.81 -9.23 -5.85
C GLN A 103 -10.06 -8.23 -4.93
N SER A 104 -10.78 -7.32 -4.26
CA SER A 104 -10.17 -6.28 -3.42
C SER A 104 -9.53 -6.83 -2.14
N ASN A 105 -8.19 -6.74 -2.06
CA ASN A 105 -7.42 -7.03 -0.84
C ASN A 105 -7.87 -6.21 0.39
N HIS A 106 -8.39 -5.00 0.16
CA HIS A 106 -8.86 -4.13 1.23
C HIS A 106 -10.04 -4.73 1.99
N THR A 107 -10.99 -5.30 1.25
CA THR A 107 -12.22 -5.86 1.84
C THR A 107 -11.91 -7.04 2.76
N VAL A 108 -10.96 -7.91 2.37
CA VAL A 108 -10.48 -9.03 3.21
C VAL A 108 -9.84 -8.53 4.50
N GLN A 109 -8.96 -7.53 4.42
CA GLN A 109 -8.27 -7.02 5.60
C GLN A 109 -9.23 -6.26 6.54
N VAL A 110 -10.23 -5.56 6.02
CA VAL A 110 -11.31 -4.95 6.85
C VAL A 110 -12.16 -6.03 7.51
N ALA A 111 -12.60 -7.06 6.76
CA ALA A 111 -13.36 -8.18 7.32
C ALA A 111 -12.57 -8.91 8.42
N SER A 112 -11.27 -9.09 8.22
CA SER A 112 -10.39 -9.70 9.21
C SER A 112 -10.24 -8.85 10.48
N VAL A 113 -10.12 -7.52 10.34
CA VAL A 113 -10.15 -6.60 11.50
C VAL A 113 -11.48 -6.65 12.22
N ALA A 114 -12.61 -6.67 11.49
CA ALA A 114 -13.93 -6.81 12.12
C ALA A 114 -14.00 -8.06 12.99
N ARG A 115 -13.58 -9.23 12.45
CA ARG A 115 -13.52 -10.48 13.23
C ARG A 115 -12.62 -10.37 14.44
N ARG A 116 -11.43 -9.79 14.29
CA ARG A 116 -10.48 -9.60 15.40
C ARG A 116 -11.07 -8.75 16.53
N LEU A 117 -11.90 -7.77 16.20
CA LEU A 117 -12.55 -6.87 17.15
C LEU A 117 -13.91 -7.37 17.65
N GLY A 118 -14.40 -8.53 17.19
CA GLY A 118 -15.73 -9.03 17.52
C GLY A 118 -16.88 -8.24 16.86
N LEU A 119 -16.62 -7.59 15.74
CA LEU A 119 -17.56 -6.76 14.97
C LEU A 119 -18.10 -7.46 13.73
N GLU A 120 -19.21 -6.93 13.20
CA GLU A 120 -19.75 -7.31 11.90
C GLU A 120 -18.99 -6.65 10.74
N ALA A 121 -19.00 -7.28 9.56
CA ALA A 121 -18.43 -6.71 8.35
C ALA A 121 -19.39 -6.90 7.18
N ILE A 122 -19.61 -5.83 6.42
CA ILE A 122 -20.29 -5.85 5.13
C ILE A 122 -19.30 -5.35 4.09
N VAL A 123 -19.07 -6.16 3.07
CA VAL A 123 -18.19 -5.83 1.95
C VAL A 123 -19.00 -5.70 0.67
N ILE A 124 -18.89 -4.53 0.05
CA ILE A 124 -19.61 -4.17 -1.17
C ILE A 124 -18.65 -4.33 -2.36
N LEU A 125 -18.94 -5.28 -3.24
CA LEU A 125 -18.09 -5.62 -4.38
C LEU A 125 -18.73 -5.17 -5.68
N HIS A 126 -18.07 -4.25 -6.38
CA HIS A 126 -18.57 -3.69 -7.63
C HIS A 126 -18.07 -4.50 -8.82
N LYS A 127 -18.99 -5.08 -9.60
CA LYS A 127 -18.63 -5.89 -10.79
C LYS A 127 -18.06 -5.04 -11.92
N ALA A 128 -18.50 -3.79 -12.05
CA ALA A 128 -18.04 -2.84 -13.07
C ALA A 128 -16.73 -2.13 -12.70
N THR A 129 -16.25 -2.24 -11.45
CA THR A 129 -15.01 -1.57 -11.05
C THR A 129 -13.80 -2.30 -11.65
N GLY A 130 -13.19 -1.66 -12.65
CA GLY A 130 -12.03 -2.16 -13.37
C GLY A 130 -12.38 -3.06 -14.55
N GLY A 131 -11.38 -3.76 -15.07
CA GLY A 131 -11.50 -4.71 -16.18
C GLY A 131 -11.21 -6.15 -15.80
N GLY A 132 -10.91 -6.47 -14.53
CA GLY A 132 -10.50 -7.83 -14.13
C GLY A 132 -11.54 -8.90 -14.42
N LEU A 133 -12.82 -8.66 -14.11
CA LEU A 133 -13.90 -9.62 -14.43
C LEU A 133 -14.09 -9.77 -15.95
N ALA A 134 -14.05 -8.66 -16.68
CA ALA A 134 -14.22 -8.66 -18.14
C ALA A 134 -13.09 -9.43 -18.83
N ALA A 135 -11.84 -9.21 -18.39
CA ALA A 135 -10.64 -9.83 -18.90
C ALA A 135 -10.42 -11.28 -18.43
N SER A 136 -11.15 -11.74 -17.41
CA SER A 136 -11.00 -13.08 -16.86
C SER A 136 -11.44 -14.15 -17.86
N SER A 137 -10.56 -15.15 -18.02
CA SER A 137 -10.79 -16.39 -18.77
C SER A 137 -11.89 -17.25 -18.15
N ASP A 138 -11.96 -17.29 -16.82
CA ASP A 138 -12.99 -17.96 -16.03
C ASP A 138 -13.71 -16.98 -15.10
N LYS A 139 -14.77 -16.36 -15.61
CA LYS A 139 -15.62 -15.42 -14.86
C LYS A 139 -16.25 -16.04 -13.63
N ASN A 140 -16.55 -17.35 -13.66
CA ASN A 140 -17.16 -18.05 -12.54
C ASN A 140 -16.16 -18.22 -11.40
N ALA A 141 -14.91 -18.59 -11.70
CA ALA A 141 -13.84 -18.61 -10.73
C ALA A 141 -13.60 -17.20 -10.17
N PHE A 142 -13.46 -16.18 -11.04
CA PHE A 142 -13.19 -14.81 -10.61
C PHE A 142 -14.21 -14.25 -9.61
N LEU A 143 -15.49 -14.63 -9.74
CA LEU A 143 -16.56 -14.23 -8.84
C LEU A 143 -16.61 -15.01 -7.51
N ARG A 144 -15.97 -16.16 -7.40
CA ARG A 144 -16.13 -17.06 -6.25
C ARG A 144 -14.85 -17.36 -5.49
N THR A 145 -13.70 -17.35 -6.13
CA THR A 145 -12.41 -17.72 -5.53
C THR A 145 -11.65 -16.49 -5.03
N GLY A 146 -10.45 -16.72 -4.48
CA GLY A 146 -9.57 -15.68 -3.99
C GLY A 146 -10.18 -14.85 -2.85
N ASN A 147 -10.08 -13.53 -2.96
CA ASN A 147 -10.49 -12.62 -1.90
C ASN A 147 -11.98 -12.70 -1.57
N VAL A 148 -12.85 -13.01 -2.55
CA VAL A 148 -14.29 -13.19 -2.30
C VAL A 148 -14.53 -14.37 -1.36
N GLN A 149 -13.88 -15.51 -1.62
CA GLN A 149 -13.99 -16.70 -0.79
C GLN A 149 -13.53 -16.42 0.64
N ILE A 150 -12.39 -15.73 0.77
CA ILE A 150 -11.78 -15.43 2.07
C ILE A 150 -12.63 -14.45 2.87
N ALA A 151 -13.19 -13.42 2.24
CA ALA A 151 -14.11 -12.50 2.91
C ALA A 151 -15.34 -13.22 3.50
N ARG A 152 -15.92 -14.18 2.75
CA ARG A 152 -17.02 -15.03 3.24
C ARG A 152 -16.59 -15.95 4.38
N LEU A 153 -15.39 -16.55 4.30
CA LEU A 153 -14.85 -17.40 5.38
C LEU A 153 -14.61 -16.61 6.67
N LEU A 154 -14.22 -15.34 6.56
CA LEU A 154 -14.15 -14.41 7.70
C LEU A 154 -15.55 -14.00 8.20
N GLY A 155 -16.63 -14.51 7.60
CA GLY A 155 -18.01 -14.22 7.99
C GLY A 155 -18.45 -12.80 7.69
N ALA A 156 -17.85 -12.15 6.69
CA ALA A 156 -18.38 -10.90 6.14
C ALA A 156 -19.59 -11.19 5.26
N GLU A 157 -20.60 -10.33 5.35
CA GLU A 157 -21.68 -10.28 4.37
C GLU A 157 -21.13 -9.67 3.08
N VAL A 158 -21.18 -10.43 1.98
CA VAL A 158 -20.68 -9.98 0.67
C VAL A 158 -21.86 -9.56 -0.19
N ARG A 159 -21.99 -8.27 -0.48
CA ARG A 159 -22.97 -7.72 -1.41
C ARG A 159 -22.29 -7.41 -2.73
N MET A 160 -22.73 -8.04 -3.82
CA MET A 160 -22.23 -7.72 -5.16
C MET A 160 -23.16 -6.74 -5.83
N LEU A 161 -22.62 -5.62 -6.30
CA LEU A 161 -23.35 -4.64 -7.09
C LEU A 161 -23.03 -4.86 -8.58
N ASP A 162 -24.11 -5.02 -9.35
CA ASP A 162 -24.07 -5.01 -10.81
C ASP A 162 -23.80 -3.58 -11.33
N ASP A 163 -23.48 -3.49 -12.62
CA ASP A 163 -23.28 -2.21 -13.29
C ASP A 163 -24.60 -1.43 -13.32
N SER A 164 -24.76 -0.42 -12.47
CA SER A 164 -25.94 0.44 -12.45
C SER A 164 -25.85 1.47 -13.58
N SER A 165 -25.87 1.01 -14.83
CA SER A 165 -26.09 1.89 -15.99
C SER A 165 -27.54 2.41 -16.06
N THR A 166 -28.38 2.10 -15.06
CA THR A 166 -29.80 2.48 -15.02
C THR A 166 -30.31 2.96 -13.65
N VAL A 167 -29.42 3.31 -12.72
CA VAL A 167 -29.82 3.98 -11.46
C VAL A 167 -28.98 5.25 -11.38
N ASP A 168 -29.61 6.39 -11.10
CA ASP A 168 -29.00 7.72 -10.99
C ASP A 168 -27.57 7.68 -10.45
N ASP A 169 -26.71 8.61 -10.91
CA ASP A 169 -25.31 8.92 -10.52
C ASP A 169 -25.06 9.12 -8.99
N GLY A 170 -25.95 8.65 -8.12
CA GLY A 170 -25.89 8.71 -6.67
C GLY A 170 -24.90 7.72 -6.05
N ASP A 171 -24.50 8.04 -4.83
CA ASP A 171 -23.65 7.22 -3.99
C ASP A 171 -24.36 5.89 -3.60
N PRO A 172 -23.90 4.72 -4.07
CA PRO A 172 -24.54 3.44 -3.76
C PRO A 172 -24.34 3.02 -2.30
N ILE A 173 -23.45 3.69 -1.57
CA ILE A 173 -23.10 3.35 -0.19
C ILE A 173 -24.09 3.98 0.80
N THR A 174 -24.50 5.23 0.58
CA THR A 174 -25.39 5.96 1.50
C THR A 174 -26.69 5.18 1.82
N PRO A 175 -27.44 4.65 0.84
CA PRO A 175 -28.64 3.86 1.12
C PRO A 175 -28.38 2.61 1.97
N ILE A 176 -27.23 1.96 1.78
CA ILE A 176 -26.83 0.79 2.57
C ILE A 176 -26.53 1.20 4.02
N LEU A 177 -25.87 2.33 4.23
CA LEU A 177 -25.62 2.84 5.59
C LEU A 177 -26.93 3.22 6.30
N GLU A 178 -27.89 3.79 5.58
CA GLU A 178 -29.23 4.12 6.11
C GLU A 178 -30.05 2.87 6.44
N GLU A 179 -30.04 1.85 5.57
CA GLU A 179 -30.65 0.54 5.80
C GLU A 179 -30.13 -0.07 7.12
N LEU A 180 -28.81 -0.07 7.33
CA LEU A 180 -28.20 -0.63 8.54
C LEU A 180 -28.59 0.16 9.79
N ARG A 181 -28.67 1.49 9.71
CA ARG A 181 -29.16 2.32 10.81
C ARG A 181 -30.63 2.04 11.12
N ALA A 182 -31.46 1.85 10.11
CA ALA A 182 -32.87 1.48 10.28
C ALA A 182 -33.05 0.09 10.93
N GLN A 183 -32.08 -0.82 10.73
CA GLN A 183 -32.00 -2.11 11.40
C GLN A 183 -31.42 -2.03 12.84
N GLY A 184 -31.14 -0.82 13.34
CA GLY A 184 -30.57 -0.61 14.68
C GLY A 184 -29.08 -0.94 14.79
N LYS A 185 -28.34 -1.03 13.67
CA LYS A 185 -26.89 -1.23 13.66
C LYS A 185 -26.15 0.12 13.69
N VAL A 186 -24.86 0.06 14.02
CA VAL A 186 -23.95 1.23 13.97
C VAL A 186 -22.93 1.02 12.84
N PRO A 187 -23.22 1.45 11.60
CA PRO A 187 -22.29 1.26 10.51
C PRO A 187 -21.10 2.23 10.60
N TYR A 188 -19.88 1.70 10.44
CA TYR A 188 -18.65 2.48 10.33
C TYR A 188 -18.10 2.34 8.90
N TRP A 189 -18.07 3.45 8.17
CA TRP A 189 -17.65 3.46 6.77
C TRP A 189 -16.13 3.54 6.61
N ILE A 190 -15.56 2.58 5.89
CA ILE A 190 -14.15 2.56 5.52
C ILE A 190 -14.05 2.64 3.98
N PRO A 191 -13.70 3.81 3.42
CA PRO A 191 -13.67 3.98 1.96
C PRO A 191 -12.57 3.13 1.32
N SER A 192 -12.76 2.78 0.05
CA SER A 192 -11.87 1.90 -0.70
C SER A 192 -10.38 2.18 -0.49
N GLY A 193 -9.65 1.13 -0.10
CA GLY A 193 -8.21 1.17 0.19
C GLY A 193 -7.82 2.01 1.41
N ALA A 194 -8.78 2.44 2.22
CA ALA A 194 -8.67 3.33 3.37
C ALA A 194 -8.01 4.69 3.08
N SER A 195 -7.92 5.10 1.80
CA SER A 195 -7.08 6.26 1.44
C SER A 195 -7.77 7.61 1.65
N LEU A 196 -9.08 7.68 1.43
CA LEU A 196 -9.85 8.89 1.71
C LEU A 196 -10.04 9.12 3.21
N HIS A 197 -9.88 8.10 4.04
CA HIS A 197 -9.96 8.21 5.49
C HIS A 197 -8.91 9.22 6.02
N PRO A 198 -9.25 10.13 6.95
CA PRO A 198 -8.32 11.13 7.46
C PRO A 198 -6.99 10.56 7.99
N LEU A 199 -7.05 9.38 8.60
CA LEU A 199 -5.91 8.67 9.20
C LEU A 199 -5.18 7.72 8.23
N GLY A 200 -5.64 7.60 6.98
CA GLY A 200 -5.24 6.55 6.04
C GLY A 200 -3.77 6.56 5.57
N GLY A 201 -3.04 7.65 5.82
CA GLY A 201 -1.61 7.79 5.50
C GLY A 201 -0.65 7.48 6.66
N LEU A 202 -1.14 7.47 7.92
CA LEU A 202 -0.28 7.40 9.11
C LEU A 202 0.52 6.11 9.21
N GLY A 203 -0.10 4.97 8.85
CA GLY A 203 0.58 3.67 8.87
C GLY A 203 1.84 3.62 8.01
N TYR A 204 1.80 4.25 6.84
CA TYR A 204 2.94 4.30 5.93
C TYR A 204 3.91 5.45 6.21
N ALA A 205 3.45 6.53 6.85
CA ALA A 205 4.35 7.50 7.46
C ALA A 205 5.22 6.85 8.54
N ARG A 206 4.64 5.96 9.37
CA ARG A 206 5.40 5.18 10.36
C ARG A 206 6.32 4.17 9.68
N CYS A 207 5.87 3.55 8.59
CA CYS A 207 6.68 2.62 7.80
C CYS A 207 7.97 3.26 7.28
N ALA A 208 7.99 4.57 6.97
CA ALA A 208 9.21 5.27 6.56
C ALA A 208 10.30 5.22 7.65
N PHE A 209 9.92 5.43 8.92
CA PHE A 209 10.83 5.31 10.07
C PHE A 209 11.30 3.88 10.30
N GLU A 210 10.41 2.91 10.07
CA GLU A 210 10.77 1.49 10.12
C GLU A 210 11.81 1.15 9.03
N ILE A 211 11.63 1.63 7.81
CA ILE A 211 12.59 1.45 6.70
C ILE A 211 13.93 2.07 7.08
N ALA A 212 13.95 3.32 7.56
CA ALA A 212 15.19 4.00 7.95
C ALA A 212 15.95 3.24 9.07
N ALA A 213 15.22 2.66 10.03
CA ALA A 213 15.83 1.85 11.07
C ALA A 213 16.41 0.53 10.54
N GLN A 214 15.77 -0.08 9.54
CA GLN A 214 16.21 -1.32 8.91
C GLN A 214 17.38 -1.13 7.94
N GLU A 215 17.59 0.06 7.39
CA GLU A 215 18.71 0.34 6.47
C GLU A 215 20.07 0.02 7.10
N LYS A 216 20.27 0.32 8.39
CA LYS A 216 21.51 0.02 9.09
C LYS A 216 21.82 -1.49 9.10
N GLU A 217 20.81 -2.33 9.30
CA GLU A 217 20.96 -3.79 9.30
C GLU A 217 21.21 -4.32 7.89
N GLN A 218 20.49 -3.80 6.90
CA GLN A 218 20.47 -4.36 5.55
C GLN A 218 21.61 -3.83 4.65
N LEU A 219 22.06 -2.60 4.90
CA LEU A 219 22.97 -1.86 4.02
C LEU A 219 24.23 -1.34 4.74
N GLY A 220 24.25 -1.32 6.08
CA GLY A 220 25.34 -0.76 6.90
C GLY A 220 25.10 0.69 7.32
N GLU A 221 25.96 1.23 8.19
CA GLU A 221 25.70 2.49 8.93
C GLU A 221 25.57 3.75 8.06
N ASN A 222 26.20 3.76 6.89
CA ASN A 222 26.26 4.94 6.00
C ASN A 222 25.56 4.71 4.66
N SER A 223 24.64 3.75 4.59
CA SER A 223 23.88 3.44 3.37
C SER A 223 22.39 3.49 3.63
N ARG A 224 21.64 3.89 2.60
CA ARG A 224 20.19 4.02 2.61
C ARG A 224 19.61 3.45 1.32
N PHE A 225 18.30 3.25 1.29
CA PHE A 225 17.60 3.02 0.04
C PHE A 225 17.43 4.35 -0.70
N ASP A 226 17.90 4.43 -1.93
CA ASP A 226 17.79 5.65 -2.74
C ASP A 226 16.40 5.82 -3.35
N TYR A 227 15.76 4.69 -3.68
CA TYR A 227 14.45 4.59 -4.32
C TYR A 227 13.56 3.61 -3.58
N ILE A 228 12.29 4.00 -3.42
CA ILE A 228 11.24 3.19 -2.83
C ILE A 228 10.14 3.01 -3.87
N PHE A 229 10.01 1.80 -4.42
CA PHE A 229 8.99 1.46 -5.42
C PHE A 229 7.79 0.81 -4.75
N VAL A 230 6.60 1.31 -5.03
CA VAL A 230 5.36 0.82 -4.40
C VAL A 230 4.17 0.99 -5.32
N ALA A 231 3.18 0.10 -5.20
CA ALA A 231 1.94 0.20 -5.97
C ALA A 231 1.13 1.43 -5.55
N CYS A 232 0.64 2.18 -6.53
CA CYS A 232 -0.23 3.33 -6.36
C CYS A 232 -1.61 3.06 -6.96
N GLY A 233 -2.51 2.50 -6.14
CA GLY A 233 -3.94 2.43 -6.44
C GLY A 233 -4.70 3.62 -5.86
N SER A 234 -5.19 3.45 -4.64
CA SER A 234 -5.97 4.47 -3.93
C SER A 234 -5.14 5.64 -3.36
N GLY A 235 -3.80 5.54 -3.35
CA GLY A 235 -2.87 6.65 -3.10
C GLY A 235 -2.27 6.78 -1.69
N SER A 236 -2.97 6.47 -0.59
CA SER A 236 -2.47 6.84 0.76
C SER A 236 -1.23 6.08 1.24
N THR A 237 -0.89 4.94 0.62
CA THR A 237 0.39 4.25 0.88
C THR A 237 1.57 5.11 0.40
N VAL A 238 1.49 5.64 -0.82
CA VAL A 238 2.49 6.56 -1.38
C VAL A 238 2.54 7.85 -0.57
N GLY A 239 1.38 8.47 -0.33
CA GLY A 239 1.31 9.72 0.42
C GLY A 239 1.85 9.61 1.84
N GLY A 240 1.55 8.50 2.52
CA GLY A 240 2.11 8.20 3.84
C GLY A 240 3.64 8.08 3.81
N LEU A 241 4.19 7.31 2.87
CA LEU A 241 5.65 7.18 2.72
C LEU A 241 6.32 8.52 2.46
N ILE A 242 5.75 9.35 1.57
CA ILE A 242 6.24 10.71 1.30
C ILE A 242 6.29 11.51 2.61
N ALA A 243 5.17 11.62 3.34
CA ALA A 243 5.12 12.39 4.58
C ALA A 243 6.14 11.90 5.62
N GLY A 244 6.26 10.58 5.80
CA GLY A 244 7.23 9.98 6.72
C GLY A 244 8.69 10.26 6.34
N PHE A 245 9.05 10.11 5.07
CA PHE A 245 10.40 10.40 4.60
C PHE A 245 10.74 11.89 4.62
N LYS A 246 9.77 12.78 4.40
CA LYS A 246 9.97 14.23 4.55
C LYS A 246 10.22 14.62 6.01
N LEU A 247 9.52 13.97 6.95
CA LEU A 247 9.78 14.19 8.38
C LEU A 247 11.17 13.69 8.77
N LEU A 248 11.56 12.49 8.32
CA LEU A 248 12.93 11.98 8.50
C LEU A 248 13.97 12.93 7.91
N GLN A 249 13.78 13.40 6.68
CA GLN A 249 14.70 14.33 6.02
C GLN A 249 14.86 15.62 6.83
N LYS A 250 13.76 16.18 7.36
CA LYS A 250 13.78 17.39 8.19
C LYS A 250 14.57 17.18 9.48
N ILE A 251 14.39 16.03 10.13
CA ILE A 251 15.12 15.65 11.35
C ILE A 251 16.62 15.47 11.04
N GLU A 252 16.95 14.71 9.99
CA GLU A 252 18.32 14.48 9.53
C GLU A 252 19.03 15.82 9.23
N ALA A 253 18.34 16.76 8.57
CA ALA A 253 18.89 18.08 8.24
C ALA A 253 19.13 18.95 9.49
N GLN A 254 18.27 18.86 10.51
CA GLN A 254 18.45 19.57 11.77
C GLN A 254 19.65 19.04 12.56
N THR A 255 19.84 17.71 12.61
CA THR A 255 20.98 17.10 13.30
C THR A 255 22.31 17.39 12.61
N GLN A 256 22.33 17.55 11.29
CA GLN A 256 23.55 17.88 10.53
C GLN A 256 23.96 19.36 10.60
N GLN A 257 23.06 20.27 10.98
CA GLN A 257 23.42 21.69 11.18
C GLN A 257 24.38 21.91 12.37
N ASP A 258 24.52 20.92 13.26
CA ASP A 258 25.48 20.91 14.36
C ASP A 258 26.87 20.34 13.97
N GLY A 259 27.10 20.02 12.68
CA GLY A 259 28.35 19.48 12.13
C GLY A 259 28.58 19.87 10.66
N ASN A 260 29.67 19.38 10.04
CA ASN A 260 30.03 19.73 8.65
C ASN A 260 28.93 19.27 7.67
N ALA A 261 28.21 20.22 7.07
CA ALA A 261 26.92 19.99 6.42
C ALA A 261 27.03 19.39 5.01
N GLU A 262 26.98 18.07 4.90
CA GLU A 262 26.64 17.40 3.63
C GLU A 262 25.14 17.55 3.32
N ARG A 263 24.77 17.58 2.05
CA ARG A 263 23.37 17.70 1.63
C ARG A 263 22.60 16.41 1.97
N VAL A 264 21.57 16.49 2.82
CA VAL A 264 20.65 15.36 3.05
C VAL A 264 19.85 15.05 1.79
N ILE A 265 20.10 13.88 1.20
CA ILE A 265 19.35 13.39 0.04
C ILE A 265 18.18 12.55 0.52
N SER A 266 16.98 13.02 0.16
CA SER A 266 15.73 12.32 0.48
C SER A 266 15.62 11.00 -0.27
N ARG A 267 14.90 10.04 0.32
CA ARG A 267 14.52 8.78 -0.32
C ARG A 267 13.43 9.10 -1.33
N LYS A 268 13.59 8.70 -2.60
CA LYS A 268 12.61 9.00 -3.65
C LYS A 268 11.55 7.90 -3.75
N VAL A 269 10.30 8.25 -3.47
CA VAL A 269 9.17 7.31 -3.58
C VAL A 269 8.64 7.34 -5.00
N ILE A 270 8.63 6.19 -5.68
CA ILE A 270 8.05 6.01 -7.00
C ILE A 270 6.79 5.15 -6.88
N GLY A 271 5.63 5.78 -7.10
CA GLY A 271 4.35 5.10 -7.12
C GLY A 271 4.02 4.56 -8.51
N ILE A 272 3.93 3.24 -8.68
CA ILE A 272 3.53 2.64 -9.95
C ILE A 272 2.00 2.57 -10.02
N LEU A 273 1.37 3.29 -10.95
CA LEU A 273 -0.08 3.23 -11.15
C LEU A 273 -0.49 1.85 -11.64
N ASN A 274 -1.61 1.37 -11.12
CA ASN A 274 -2.14 0.04 -11.40
C ASN A 274 -3.41 0.06 -12.28
N SER A 275 -3.83 1.25 -12.70
CA SER A 275 -5.06 1.50 -13.44
C SER A 275 -4.89 2.70 -14.39
N PRO A 276 -5.32 2.58 -15.66
CA PRO A 276 -5.37 3.70 -16.59
C PRO A 276 -6.70 4.49 -16.54
N THR A 277 -7.61 4.19 -15.60
CA THR A 277 -8.99 4.75 -15.60
C THR A 277 -9.03 6.27 -15.44
N LYS A 278 -8.02 6.88 -14.81
CA LYS A 278 -7.89 8.33 -14.66
C LYS A 278 -6.47 8.75 -15.06
N PRO A 279 -6.28 9.97 -15.59
CA PRO A 279 -4.96 10.45 -15.97
C PRO A 279 -4.02 10.52 -14.77
N ARG A 280 -2.71 10.43 -14.99
CA ARG A 280 -1.69 10.46 -13.93
C ARG A 280 -1.84 11.66 -13.01
N GLU A 281 -2.13 12.84 -13.57
CA GLU A 281 -2.27 14.11 -12.84
C GLU A 281 -3.40 14.07 -11.80
N TYR A 282 -4.48 13.33 -12.08
CA TYR A 282 -5.54 13.08 -11.11
C TYR A 282 -5.02 12.31 -9.89
N HIS A 283 -4.20 11.28 -10.12
CA HIS A 283 -3.60 10.50 -9.05
C HIS A 283 -2.53 11.28 -8.29
N GLU A 284 -1.74 12.10 -8.97
CA GLU A 284 -0.73 12.97 -8.35
C GLU A 284 -1.37 13.96 -7.38
N GLY A 285 -2.45 14.65 -7.79
CA GLY A 285 -3.19 15.55 -6.92
C GLY A 285 -3.77 14.86 -5.68
N ARG A 286 -4.27 13.63 -5.84
CA ARG A 286 -4.76 12.83 -4.70
C ARG A 286 -3.64 12.41 -3.76
N VAL A 287 -2.52 11.91 -4.29
CA VAL A 287 -1.35 11.51 -3.51
C VAL A 287 -0.79 12.70 -2.73
N LEU A 288 -0.68 13.87 -3.37
CA LEU A 288 -0.27 15.11 -2.72
C LEU A 288 -1.20 15.46 -1.54
N SER A 289 -2.51 15.42 -1.76
CA SER A 289 -3.50 15.67 -0.70
C SER A 289 -3.35 14.70 0.49
N PHE A 290 -3.15 13.41 0.22
CA PHE A 290 -2.93 12.40 1.26
C PHE A 290 -1.60 12.59 1.99
N ALA A 291 -0.54 12.94 1.25
CA ALA A 291 0.77 13.23 1.82
C ALA A 291 0.70 14.43 2.76
N ARG A 292 0.09 15.53 2.32
CA ARG A 292 -0.12 16.75 3.11
C ARG A 292 -0.96 16.50 4.37
N ARG A 293 -2.03 15.72 4.25
CA ARG A 293 -2.84 15.34 5.42
C ARG A 293 -2.03 14.55 6.44
N ALA A 294 -1.29 13.54 5.99
CA ALA A 294 -0.42 12.77 6.88
C ALA A 294 0.68 13.65 7.48
N ALA A 295 1.30 14.52 6.69
CA ALA A 295 2.35 15.46 7.10
C ALA A 295 1.87 16.38 8.23
N HIS A 296 0.69 16.99 8.08
CA HIS A 296 0.07 17.80 9.11
C HIS A 296 -0.10 17.02 10.43
N LEU A 297 -0.66 15.81 10.37
CA LEU A 297 -0.91 14.98 11.55
C LEU A 297 0.37 14.54 12.27
N ILE A 298 1.51 14.42 11.56
CA ILE A 298 2.79 14.00 12.14
C ILE A 298 3.71 15.18 12.52
N GLY A 299 3.22 16.42 12.41
CA GLY A 299 3.95 17.62 12.86
C GLY A 299 4.77 18.34 11.80
N LEU A 300 4.54 18.06 10.52
CA LEU A 300 5.08 18.87 9.41
C LEU A 300 4.12 19.99 9.03
N ASP A 301 4.68 21.05 8.42
CA ASP A 301 3.90 22.03 7.69
C ASP A 301 3.54 21.42 6.31
N PRO A 302 2.25 21.16 6.02
CA PRO A 302 1.87 20.45 4.81
C PRO A 302 2.19 21.20 3.51
N GLU A 303 2.15 22.52 3.49
CA GLU A 303 2.36 23.30 2.26
C GLU A 303 3.84 23.61 2.05
N ARG A 304 4.58 23.89 3.13
CA ARG A 304 6.02 24.15 3.06
C ARG A 304 6.83 22.87 2.92
N ASP A 305 6.50 21.84 3.70
CA ASP A 305 7.34 20.65 3.84
C ASP A 305 6.95 19.53 2.86
N VAL A 306 5.81 19.61 2.16
CA VAL A 306 5.38 18.62 1.15
C VAL A 306 4.86 19.31 -0.11
N THR A 307 5.63 19.21 -1.20
CA THR A 307 5.37 19.93 -2.45
C THR A 307 4.98 18.97 -3.57
N PRO A 308 4.40 19.47 -4.70
CA PRO A 308 4.10 18.63 -5.86
C PRO A 308 5.32 17.86 -6.38
N GLU A 309 6.53 18.40 -6.24
CA GLU A 309 7.79 17.77 -6.65
C GLU A 309 8.15 16.53 -5.84
N ASP A 310 7.54 16.31 -4.66
CA ASP A 310 7.73 15.09 -3.88
C ASP A 310 6.89 13.91 -4.41
N VAL A 311 5.94 14.16 -5.33
CA VAL A 311 5.04 13.15 -5.88
C VAL A 311 5.56 12.65 -7.23
N HIS A 312 5.96 11.39 -7.28
CA HIS A 312 6.42 10.74 -8.51
C HIS A 312 5.59 9.50 -8.80
N LEU A 313 4.75 9.57 -9.84
CA LEU A 313 3.95 8.45 -10.30
C LEU A 313 4.37 8.02 -11.71
N ASP A 314 4.35 6.72 -11.96
CA ASP A 314 4.64 6.13 -13.28
C ASP A 314 3.47 5.24 -13.69
N ASP A 315 2.88 5.57 -14.83
CA ASP A 315 1.65 4.99 -15.35
C ASP A 315 1.87 4.07 -16.57
N ARG A 316 3.11 3.96 -17.05
CA ARG A 316 3.48 3.14 -18.21
C ARG A 316 3.15 1.66 -18.06
N PHE A 317 3.02 1.18 -16.81
CA PHE A 317 2.80 -0.23 -16.47
C PHE A 317 1.36 -0.52 -16.01
N ALA A 318 0.47 0.46 -16.09
CA ALA A 318 -0.92 0.32 -15.63
C ALA A 318 -1.74 -0.68 -16.47
N GLY A 319 -1.31 -0.95 -17.71
CA GLY A 319 -2.00 -1.86 -18.63
C GLY A 319 -3.28 -1.24 -19.21
N THR A 320 -4.19 -2.08 -19.68
CA THR A 320 -5.43 -1.65 -20.37
C THR A 320 -6.59 -1.36 -19.43
N ALA A 321 -6.62 -1.97 -18.25
CA ALA A 321 -7.63 -1.73 -17.23
C ALA A 321 -7.15 -2.15 -15.83
N TYR A 322 -7.78 -1.62 -14.79
CA TYR A 322 -7.55 -2.06 -13.41
C TYR A 322 -7.96 -3.54 -13.24
N GLY A 323 -7.07 -4.36 -12.70
CA GLY A 323 -7.32 -5.81 -12.53
C GLY A 323 -7.21 -6.63 -13.81
N ALA A 324 -6.97 -6.01 -14.98
CA ALA A 324 -6.56 -6.76 -16.17
C ALA A 324 -5.06 -7.04 -16.09
N LEU A 325 -4.69 -8.28 -16.41
CA LEU A 325 -3.30 -8.76 -16.42
C LEU A 325 -2.87 -9.03 -17.87
N ASP A 326 -1.96 -8.21 -18.38
CA ASP A 326 -1.43 -8.34 -19.74
C ASP A 326 -0.29 -9.38 -19.85
N PRO A 327 0.03 -9.87 -21.07
CA PRO A 327 1.02 -10.93 -21.27
C PRO A 327 2.39 -10.62 -20.67
N THR A 328 2.91 -9.40 -20.83
CA THR A 328 4.22 -9.02 -20.26
C THR A 328 4.19 -9.08 -18.74
N SER A 329 3.10 -8.66 -18.11
CA SER A 329 2.95 -8.81 -16.66
C SER A 329 2.81 -10.26 -16.23
N LYS A 330 2.20 -11.15 -17.03
CA LYS A 330 2.21 -12.61 -16.75
C LYS A 330 3.62 -13.18 -16.75
N GLU A 331 4.42 -12.84 -17.75
CA GLU A 331 5.83 -13.28 -17.85
C GLU A 331 6.65 -12.82 -16.66
N ILE A 332 6.46 -11.56 -16.22
CA ILE A 332 7.17 -11.01 -15.06
C ILE A 332 6.74 -11.68 -13.76
N LEU A 333 5.44 -11.99 -13.61
CA LEU A 333 4.95 -12.76 -12.46
C LEU A 333 5.64 -14.12 -12.38
N ALA A 334 5.68 -14.86 -13.49
CA ALA A 334 6.35 -16.16 -13.58
C ALA A 334 7.85 -16.04 -13.31
N LEU A 335 8.52 -15.04 -13.90
CA LEU A 335 9.94 -14.78 -13.70
C LEU A 335 10.29 -14.59 -12.22
N ILE A 336 9.57 -13.72 -11.51
CA ILE A 336 9.86 -13.44 -10.09
C ILE A 336 9.59 -14.68 -9.24
N ALA A 337 8.53 -15.43 -9.53
CA ALA A 337 8.24 -16.68 -8.85
C ALA A 337 9.36 -17.71 -9.04
N GLN A 338 9.86 -17.86 -10.27
CA GLN A 338 10.88 -18.85 -10.64
C GLN A 338 12.30 -18.44 -10.19
N GLU A 339 12.64 -17.16 -10.25
CA GLU A 339 13.99 -16.67 -9.94
C GLU A 339 14.20 -16.38 -8.46
N GLU A 340 13.18 -15.86 -7.77
CA GLU A 340 13.30 -15.41 -6.37
C GLU A 340 12.49 -16.26 -5.39
N GLY A 341 11.61 -17.16 -5.87
CA GLY A 341 10.67 -17.86 -5.00
C GLY A 341 9.67 -16.92 -4.31
N VAL A 342 9.43 -15.74 -4.90
CA VAL A 342 8.53 -14.70 -4.37
C VAL A 342 7.30 -14.62 -5.24
N ILE A 343 6.13 -14.80 -4.65
CA ILE A 343 4.85 -14.62 -5.35
C ILE A 343 4.37 -13.18 -5.20
N VAL A 344 4.39 -12.45 -6.32
CA VAL A 344 3.70 -11.16 -6.47
C VAL A 344 2.27 -11.39 -6.97
N ASP A 345 1.38 -10.43 -6.71
CA ASP A 345 -0.01 -10.47 -7.13
C ASP A 345 -0.23 -9.93 -8.56
N PRO A 346 -1.28 -10.41 -9.27
CA PRO A 346 -1.55 -10.06 -10.66
C PRO A 346 -2.10 -8.64 -10.88
N VAL A 347 -2.48 -7.91 -9.83
CA VAL A 347 -3.14 -6.60 -9.95
C VAL A 347 -2.21 -5.44 -9.61
N TYR A 348 -1.41 -5.58 -8.56
CA TYR A 348 -0.63 -4.48 -7.99
C TYR A 348 0.88 -4.69 -8.12
N THR A 349 1.41 -5.66 -7.38
CA THR A 349 2.84 -5.84 -7.13
C THR A 349 3.60 -6.34 -8.35
N VAL A 350 2.98 -7.12 -9.24
CA VAL A 350 3.59 -7.46 -10.54
C VAL A 350 3.87 -6.21 -11.38
N LYS A 351 2.96 -5.23 -11.38
CA LYS A 351 3.13 -3.97 -12.13
C LYS A 351 4.25 -3.13 -11.52
N VAL A 352 4.40 -3.15 -10.20
CA VAL A 352 5.53 -2.51 -9.53
C VAL A 352 6.84 -3.13 -9.96
N MET A 353 6.94 -4.45 -9.95
CA MET A 353 8.16 -5.15 -10.34
C MET A 353 8.49 -4.95 -11.81
N ARG A 354 7.48 -4.93 -12.69
CA ARG A 354 7.64 -4.50 -14.08
C ARG A 354 8.25 -3.11 -14.18
N GLY A 355 7.76 -2.15 -13.39
CA GLY A 355 8.31 -0.80 -13.35
C GLY A 355 9.75 -0.75 -12.84
N VAL A 356 10.06 -1.45 -11.75
CA VAL A 356 11.42 -1.55 -11.21
C VAL A 356 12.38 -2.10 -12.25
N MET A 357 12.03 -3.22 -12.89
CA MET A 357 12.85 -3.86 -13.91
C MET A 357 13.09 -2.93 -15.09
N HIS A 358 12.04 -2.25 -15.58
CA HIS A 358 12.15 -1.27 -16.67
C HIS A 358 13.08 -0.11 -16.30
N TRP A 359 12.89 0.51 -15.12
CA TRP A 359 13.73 1.61 -14.65
C TRP A 359 15.21 1.23 -14.57
N VAL A 360 15.50 -0.02 -14.20
CA VAL A 360 16.87 -0.53 -14.14
C VAL A 360 17.40 -0.83 -15.55
N GLN A 361 16.68 -1.61 -16.35
CA GLN A 361 17.11 -2.05 -17.69
C GLN A 361 17.35 -0.88 -18.65
N GLU A 362 16.47 0.12 -18.62
CA GLU A 362 16.61 1.32 -19.45
C GLU A 362 17.66 2.30 -18.90
N GLY A 363 18.28 2.01 -17.74
CA GLY A 363 19.24 2.88 -17.06
C GLY A 363 18.62 4.17 -16.51
N GLU A 364 17.29 4.28 -16.46
CA GLU A 364 16.57 5.46 -15.95
C GLU A 364 16.89 5.72 -14.48
N LEU A 365 16.89 4.66 -13.66
CA LEU A 365 17.20 4.73 -12.23
C LEU A 365 18.59 5.29 -11.99
N THR A 366 19.57 4.80 -12.74
CA THR A 366 20.96 5.25 -12.66
C THR A 366 21.12 6.70 -13.13
N ARG A 367 20.53 7.08 -14.27
CA ARG A 367 20.57 8.47 -14.77
C ARG A 367 19.91 9.45 -13.82
N ASP A 368 18.76 9.10 -13.24
CA ASP A 368 18.07 9.93 -12.25
C ASP A 368 18.90 10.06 -10.98
N TRP A 369 19.52 8.97 -10.52
CA TRP A 369 20.34 8.96 -9.32
C TRP A 369 21.58 9.85 -9.47
N SER A 370 22.32 9.70 -10.57
CA SER A 370 23.47 10.56 -10.89
C SER A 370 23.07 12.03 -10.97
N ARG A 371 21.94 12.36 -11.60
CA ARG A 371 21.43 13.73 -11.69
C ARG A 371 21.14 14.33 -10.31
N ARG A 372 20.59 13.52 -9.38
CA ARG A 372 20.23 13.96 -8.03
C ARG A 372 21.44 14.20 -7.13
N LEU A 373 22.52 13.43 -7.33
CA LEU A 373 23.76 13.51 -6.55
C LEU A 373 24.78 14.53 -7.11
N GLY A 374 24.68 14.91 -8.39
CA GLY A 374 25.59 15.86 -9.02
C GLY A 374 26.88 15.20 -9.50
N THR A 375 27.97 15.28 -8.73
CA THR A 375 29.28 14.69 -9.07
C THR A 375 29.32 13.19 -8.80
N SER A 376 30.29 12.49 -9.42
CA SER A 376 30.47 11.04 -9.27
C SER A 376 30.54 10.66 -7.78
N PRO A 377 29.55 9.95 -7.24
CA PRO A 377 29.56 9.58 -5.83
C PRO A 377 30.75 8.67 -5.55
N SER A 378 31.28 8.69 -4.33
CA SER A 378 32.16 7.62 -3.84
C SER A 378 31.44 6.25 -3.83
N GLN A 379 30.11 6.29 -3.91
CA GLN A 379 29.21 5.16 -3.96
C GLN A 379 29.05 4.65 -5.40
N ASN A 380 29.46 3.41 -5.67
CA ASN A 380 29.28 2.77 -6.99
C ASN A 380 27.99 1.90 -7.05
N ARG A 381 27.01 2.20 -6.19
CA ARG A 381 25.81 1.38 -6.02
C ARG A 381 24.58 2.21 -5.68
N VAL A 382 23.47 1.90 -6.35
CA VAL A 382 22.13 2.43 -6.06
C VAL A 382 21.29 1.34 -5.42
N ASN A 383 20.68 1.64 -4.27
CA ASN A 383 19.83 0.69 -3.55
C ASN A 383 18.36 1.01 -3.79
N ALA A 384 17.60 0.05 -4.32
CA ALA A 384 16.16 0.21 -4.53
C ALA A 384 15.38 -0.80 -3.69
N LEU A 385 14.35 -0.30 -2.99
CA LEU A 385 13.44 -1.09 -2.18
C LEU A 385 12.09 -1.20 -2.88
N PHE A 386 11.71 -2.41 -3.25
CA PHE A 386 10.35 -2.75 -3.63
C PHE A 386 9.51 -3.03 -2.38
N ILE A 387 8.39 -2.33 -2.22
CA ILE A 387 7.43 -2.62 -1.15
C ILE A 387 6.41 -3.65 -1.65
N HIS A 388 6.57 -4.89 -1.18
CA HIS A 388 5.67 -5.99 -1.49
C HIS A 388 4.36 -5.85 -0.70
N THR A 389 3.41 -5.09 -1.24
CA THR A 389 2.16 -4.73 -0.53
C THR A 389 1.16 -5.88 -0.28
N GLY A 390 1.50 -7.09 -0.71
CA GLY A 390 0.66 -8.29 -0.63
C GLY A 390 -0.27 -8.42 -1.83
N GLY A 391 -1.34 -9.20 -1.64
CA GLY A 391 -2.41 -9.39 -2.62
C GLY A 391 -2.43 -10.76 -3.30
N GLN A 392 -1.52 -11.67 -2.91
CA GLN A 392 -1.39 -12.99 -3.51
C GLN A 392 -2.66 -13.84 -3.40
N SER A 393 -3.51 -13.58 -2.43
CA SER A 393 -4.81 -14.24 -2.28
C SER A 393 -5.72 -14.07 -3.51
N ALA A 394 -5.54 -13.00 -4.30
CA ALA A 394 -6.27 -12.81 -5.55
C ALA A 394 -5.84 -13.79 -6.66
N LEU A 395 -4.67 -14.44 -6.55
CA LEU A 395 -4.09 -15.24 -7.64
C LEU A 395 -5.02 -16.37 -8.11
N SER A 396 -5.71 -17.03 -7.18
CA SER A 396 -6.68 -18.10 -7.51
C SER A 396 -7.91 -17.63 -8.32
N ALA A 397 -8.12 -16.33 -8.47
CA ALA A 397 -9.14 -15.76 -9.36
C ALA A 397 -8.65 -15.61 -10.81
N TYR A 398 -7.33 -15.70 -11.05
CA TYR A 398 -6.68 -15.65 -12.35
C TYR A 398 -6.24 -17.07 -12.73
N ALA A 399 -7.23 -17.93 -12.96
CA ALA A 399 -7.04 -19.38 -13.09
C ALA A 399 -6.21 -19.82 -14.30
N ASP A 400 -5.94 -18.92 -15.25
CA ASP A 400 -5.12 -19.14 -16.45
C ASP A 400 -3.63 -18.80 -16.27
N ILE A 401 -3.20 -18.51 -15.04
CA ILE A 401 -1.78 -18.32 -14.69
C ILE A 401 -1.21 -19.66 -14.23
N GLU A 402 -0.11 -20.10 -14.86
CA GLU A 402 0.60 -21.35 -14.59
C GLU A 402 1.99 -21.15 -13.98
#